data_AF-A0A2K5NXN8-F1
#
_entry.id   AF-A0A2K5NXN8-F1
#
_cell.length_a   1.000
_cell.length_b   1.000
_cell.length_c   1.000
_cell.angle_alpha   90.00
_cell.angle_beta   90.00
_cell.angle_gamma   90.00
#
_symmetry.space_group_name_H-M   'P 1'
#
loop_
_entity.id
_entity.type
_entity.pdbx_description
1 polymer ?
#
loop_
_entity_poly.entity_id
_entity_poly.type
_entity_poly.pdbx_seq_one_letter_code
_entity_poly.pdbx_strand_id
1 'polypeptide(L)'
;MSNQVVCREVSHAGSWYSASGPQLNAQLEGWLSQVQSTKRPARVIIALHAGYTYCGSCATHAYKQVDPSITQRIFILGPSHHVSLSQCALSSVDIYRTFLYHLHIDQKIYRELWKTGIIETHLPYTSKAMEIHKNEFTIIPILVGALSESKEQEFRKLFSKYLADPSNFLVVSSDFCHWCQRSIDNYLRKYHNIIYGRHPFGVLLNAITELQKNGRI
;
A
#
# COMPACT_ATOMS: atom_id res chain seq x y z
N MET A 1 -4.62 20.83 26.40
CA MET A 1 -5.53 19.69 26.18
C MET A 1 -4.66 18.49 25.84
N SER A 2 -4.96 17.31 26.38
CA SER A 2 -4.27 16.08 25.99
C SER A 2 -4.72 15.65 24.59
N ASN A 3 -3.81 15.61 23.61
CA ASN A 3 -4.10 14.94 22.34
C ASN A 3 -4.24 13.44 22.62
N GLN A 4 -5.47 12.98 22.73
CA GLN A 4 -5.78 11.56 22.87
C GLN A 4 -5.45 10.86 21.56
N VAL A 5 -4.44 9.99 21.59
CA VAL A 5 -3.93 9.27 20.41
C VAL A 5 -5.06 8.46 19.79
N VAL A 6 -5.47 8.81 18.57
CA VAL A 6 -6.60 8.17 17.92
C VAL A 6 -6.11 6.90 17.23
N CYS A 7 -6.73 5.77 17.57
CA CYS A 7 -6.43 4.47 16.97
C CYS A 7 -7.54 4.04 16.00
N ARG A 8 -7.16 3.37 14.91
CA ARG A 8 -8.09 2.62 14.07
C ARG A 8 -7.95 1.11 14.33
N GLU A 9 -9.09 0.48 14.59
CA GLU A 9 -9.20 -0.97 14.77
C GLU A 9 -9.04 -1.76 13.46
N VAL A 10 -8.90 -3.08 13.61
CA VAL A 10 -8.76 -4.09 12.55
C VAL A 10 -10.14 -4.57 12.08
N SER A 11 -10.83 -3.78 11.24
CA SER A 11 -12.24 -4.05 10.89
C SER A 11 -12.46 -5.22 9.93
N HIS A 12 -11.40 -5.76 9.31
CA HIS A 12 -11.46 -6.92 8.40
C HIS A 12 -10.89 -8.20 9.03
N ALA A 13 -10.57 -8.15 10.33
CA ALA A 13 -10.19 -9.29 11.14
C ALA A 13 -11.24 -10.42 11.10
N GLY A 14 -10.78 -11.67 11.15
CA GLY A 14 -11.64 -12.86 11.24
C GLY A 14 -12.45 -13.17 9.97
N SER A 15 -12.35 -12.33 8.93
CA SER A 15 -13.07 -12.47 7.67
C SER A 15 -12.14 -12.42 6.46
N TRP A 16 -11.21 -11.45 6.40
CA TRP A 16 -10.21 -11.35 5.32
C TRP A 16 -8.86 -11.97 5.69
N TYR A 17 -8.54 -12.03 6.98
CA TYR A 17 -7.33 -12.62 7.56
C TYR A 17 -7.61 -13.08 9.00
N SER A 18 -6.79 -13.97 9.58
CA SER A 18 -7.07 -14.51 10.93
C SER A 18 -7.11 -13.41 11.99
N ALA A 19 -8.11 -13.47 12.89
CA ALA A 19 -8.20 -12.61 14.07
C ALA A 19 -7.24 -13.03 15.20
N SER A 20 -6.56 -14.18 15.07
CA SER A 20 -5.59 -14.66 16.04
C SER A 20 -4.18 -14.24 15.63
N GLY A 21 -3.58 -13.30 16.38
CA GLY A 21 -2.21 -12.81 16.14
C GLY A 21 -1.17 -13.92 15.98
N PRO A 22 -1.10 -14.94 16.87
CA PRO A 22 -0.18 -16.06 16.70
C PRO A 22 -0.39 -16.88 15.41
N GLN A 23 -1.64 -17.12 15.01
CA GLN A 23 -1.95 -17.82 13.75
C GLN A 23 -1.57 -16.96 12.53
N LEU A 24 -1.92 -15.68 12.55
CA LEU A 24 -1.60 -14.73 11.49
C LEU A 24 -0.09 -14.56 11.33
N ASN A 25 0.66 -14.50 12.44
CA ASN A 25 2.11 -14.48 12.43
C ASN A 25 2.67 -15.74 11.76
N ALA A 26 2.29 -16.93 12.25
CA ALA A 26 2.78 -18.20 11.73
C ALA A 26 2.42 -18.41 10.24
N GLN A 27 1.25 -17.93 9.81
CA GLN A 27 0.82 -17.97 8.41
C GLN A 27 1.68 -17.06 7.52
N LEU A 28 1.88 -15.80 7.92
CA LEU A 28 2.71 -14.85 7.17
C LEU A 28 4.19 -15.28 7.13
N GLU A 29 4.71 -15.78 8.25
CA GLU A 29 6.08 -16.28 8.36
C GLU A 29 6.29 -17.57 7.55
N GLY A 30 5.33 -18.49 7.61
CA GLY A 30 5.30 -19.73 6.83
C GLY A 30 5.22 -19.50 5.32
N TRP A 31 4.63 -18.39 4.85
CA TRP A 31 4.76 -17.97 3.44
C TRP A 31 6.09 -17.27 3.17
N LEU A 32 6.53 -16.34 4.03
CA LEU A 32 7.78 -15.59 3.85
C LEU A 32 9.02 -16.49 3.80
N SER A 33 9.01 -17.66 4.44
CA SER A 33 10.09 -18.64 4.36
C SER A 33 10.19 -19.35 3.00
N GLN A 34 9.08 -19.48 2.27
CA GLN A 34 9.02 -20.17 0.96
C GLN A 34 9.56 -19.30 -0.20
N VAL A 35 9.62 -17.97 -0.02
CA VAL A 35 10.03 -17.03 -1.07
C VAL A 35 11.48 -16.59 -0.87
N GLN A 36 12.27 -16.64 -1.95
CA GLN A 36 13.62 -16.07 -1.99
C GLN A 36 13.64 -14.58 -2.30
N SER A 37 14.59 -13.86 -1.69
CA SER A 37 14.87 -12.45 -2.04
C SER A 37 15.67 -12.40 -3.34
N THR A 38 15.11 -11.77 -4.37
CA THR A 38 15.75 -11.61 -5.69
C THR A 38 15.72 -10.17 -6.22
N LYS A 39 15.07 -9.24 -5.50
CA LYS A 39 14.89 -7.82 -5.89
C LYS A 39 15.10 -6.83 -4.73
N ARG A 40 15.74 -7.23 -3.62
CA ARG A 40 16.13 -6.30 -2.55
C ARG A 40 17.22 -5.32 -3.02
N PRO A 41 17.19 -4.04 -2.58
CA PRO A 41 16.11 -3.39 -1.86
C PRO A 41 15.01 -2.90 -2.81
N ALA A 42 13.82 -3.52 -2.77
CA ALA A 42 12.70 -3.05 -3.59
C ALA A 42 12.16 -1.74 -3.00
N ARG A 43 12.14 -0.67 -3.79
CA ARG A 43 11.59 0.65 -3.40
C ARG A 43 10.10 0.79 -3.67
N VAL A 44 9.56 -0.08 -4.52
CA VAL A 44 8.14 -0.16 -4.86
C VAL A 44 7.73 -1.62 -4.95
N ILE A 45 6.53 -1.96 -4.48
CA ILE A 45 5.84 -3.19 -4.84
C ILE A 45 4.42 -2.93 -5.35
N ILE A 46 3.90 -3.87 -6.11
CA ILE A 46 2.47 -4.03 -6.36
C ILE A 46 2.03 -5.30 -5.63
N ALA A 47 0.93 -5.23 -4.87
CA ALA A 47 0.44 -6.34 -4.09
C ALA A 47 -1.10 -6.42 -4.11
N LEU A 48 -1.60 -7.65 -4.19
CA LEU A 48 -3.02 -8.00 -4.12
C LEU A 48 -3.62 -7.64 -2.74
N HIS A 49 -4.92 -7.35 -2.71
CA HIS A 49 -5.66 -6.95 -1.50
C HIS A 49 -6.90 -7.79 -1.18
N ALA A 50 -7.11 -8.90 -1.89
CA ALA A 50 -8.11 -9.92 -1.55
C ALA A 50 -7.89 -10.55 -0.15
N GLY A 51 -8.82 -11.42 0.27
CA GLY A 51 -8.65 -12.21 1.49
C GLY A 51 -7.39 -13.10 1.42
N TYR A 52 -6.68 -13.25 2.54
CA TYR A 52 -5.34 -13.87 2.58
C TYR A 52 -5.34 -15.34 2.14
N THR A 53 -6.46 -16.06 2.31
CA THR A 53 -6.69 -17.40 1.78
C THR A 53 -6.52 -17.48 0.25
N TYR A 54 -6.83 -16.39 -0.47
CA TYR A 54 -6.77 -16.33 -1.93
C TYR A 54 -5.45 -15.74 -2.45
N CYS A 55 -4.91 -14.73 -1.77
CA CYS A 55 -3.79 -13.94 -2.32
C CYS A 55 -2.54 -13.84 -1.43
N GLY A 56 -2.53 -14.43 -0.23
CA GLY A 56 -1.45 -14.22 0.75
C GLY A 56 -0.08 -14.71 0.26
N SER A 57 0.00 -15.97 -0.16
CA SER A 57 1.21 -16.52 -0.78
C SER A 57 1.69 -15.69 -1.98
N CYS A 58 0.78 -15.17 -2.80
CA CYS A 58 1.12 -14.29 -3.93
C CYS A 58 1.67 -12.93 -3.47
N ALA A 59 1.00 -12.23 -2.54
CA ALA A 59 1.48 -10.96 -1.98
C ALA A 59 2.86 -11.10 -1.32
N THR A 60 3.14 -12.27 -0.74
CA THR A 60 4.44 -12.60 -0.14
C THR A 60 5.61 -12.51 -1.13
N HIS A 61 5.40 -12.87 -2.42
CA HIS A 61 6.44 -12.72 -3.45
C HIS A 61 6.94 -11.28 -3.58
N ALA A 62 6.04 -10.31 -3.38
CA ALA A 62 6.34 -8.89 -3.38
C ALA A 62 6.94 -8.44 -2.04
N TYR A 63 6.30 -8.73 -0.90
CA TYR A 63 6.77 -8.30 0.42
C TYR A 63 8.12 -8.86 0.84
N LYS A 64 8.54 -10.04 0.33
CA LYS A 64 9.89 -10.57 0.57
C LYS A 64 11.01 -9.65 0.03
N GLN A 65 10.71 -8.86 -1.00
CA GLN A 65 11.69 -7.99 -1.68
C GLN A 65 11.92 -6.64 -0.96
N VAL A 66 11.14 -6.32 0.07
CA VAL A 66 11.38 -5.17 0.95
C VAL A 66 12.68 -5.40 1.71
N ASP A 67 13.50 -4.36 1.88
CA ASP A 67 14.64 -4.39 2.79
C ASP A 67 14.32 -3.59 4.06
N PRO A 68 14.13 -4.25 5.22
CA PRO A 68 13.78 -3.58 6.46
C PRO A 68 14.89 -2.67 7.01
N SER A 69 16.16 -2.92 6.66
CA SER A 69 17.31 -2.14 7.17
C SER A 69 17.45 -0.75 6.52
N ILE A 70 16.78 -0.54 5.38
CA ILE A 70 16.80 0.70 4.61
C ILE A 70 15.44 1.43 4.70
N THR A 71 14.35 0.70 4.91
CA THR A 71 12.98 1.20 4.81
C THR A 71 12.53 1.88 6.11
N GLN A 72 12.37 3.22 6.07
CA GLN A 72 11.94 4.01 7.24
C GLN A 72 10.51 4.55 7.12
N ARG A 73 9.98 4.66 5.89
CA ARG A 73 8.69 5.32 5.62
C ARG A 73 7.91 4.56 4.55
N ILE A 74 6.78 3.98 4.92
CA ILE A 74 6.01 3.07 4.06
C ILE A 74 4.71 3.73 3.60
N PHE A 75 4.73 4.21 2.36
CA PHE A 75 3.53 4.70 1.68
C PHE A 75 2.68 3.52 1.21
N ILE A 76 1.37 3.58 1.44
CA ILE A 76 0.42 2.54 1.00
C ILE A 76 -0.67 3.23 0.17
N LEU A 77 -0.57 3.14 -1.16
CA LEU A 77 -1.60 3.58 -2.10
C LEU A 77 -2.61 2.44 -2.31
N GLY A 78 -3.91 2.73 -2.36
CA GLY A 78 -4.92 1.70 -2.63
C GLY A 78 -6.31 2.24 -2.95
N PRO A 79 -7.12 1.53 -3.74
CA PRO A 79 -8.32 2.08 -4.36
C PRO A 79 -9.49 2.21 -3.39
N SER A 80 -10.34 3.22 -3.60
CA SER A 80 -11.64 3.32 -2.93
C SER A 80 -12.68 2.43 -3.61
N HIS A 81 -13.07 1.35 -2.94
CA HIS A 81 -14.12 0.42 -3.41
C HIS A 81 -15.54 0.81 -2.95
N HIS A 82 -15.69 1.58 -1.88
CA HIS A 82 -16.98 1.87 -1.24
C HIS A 82 -17.42 3.34 -1.30
N VAL A 83 -16.48 4.28 -1.45
CA VAL A 83 -16.76 5.71 -1.44
C VAL A 83 -16.38 6.31 -2.80
N SER A 84 -17.34 6.92 -3.48
CA SER A 84 -17.05 7.72 -4.68
C SER A 84 -16.20 8.92 -4.29
N LEU A 85 -14.97 8.95 -4.79
CA LEU A 85 -13.91 9.88 -4.42
C LEU A 85 -13.13 10.24 -5.68
N SER A 86 -12.80 11.51 -5.89
CA SER A 86 -12.07 11.99 -7.07
C SER A 86 -10.62 12.44 -6.78
N GLN A 87 -10.11 12.16 -5.56
CA GLN A 87 -8.87 12.75 -5.02
C GLN A 87 -8.07 11.78 -4.13
N CYS A 88 -6.87 12.22 -3.72
CA CYS A 88 -5.98 11.63 -2.69
C CYS A 88 -6.56 11.64 -1.26
N ALA A 89 -6.59 10.49 -0.58
CA ALA A 89 -7.32 10.14 0.65
C ALA A 89 -6.54 9.82 1.96
N LEU A 90 -6.24 10.75 2.89
CA LEU A 90 -5.43 10.44 4.11
C LEU A 90 -6.22 10.21 5.41
N SER A 91 -5.73 9.40 6.33
CA SER A 91 -6.44 9.11 7.58
C SER A 91 -6.53 10.27 8.58
N SER A 92 -7.51 10.18 9.48
CA SER A 92 -7.70 11.11 10.60
C SER A 92 -7.11 10.60 11.92
N VAL A 93 -6.55 9.38 11.93
CA VAL A 93 -6.01 8.71 13.12
C VAL A 93 -4.48 8.83 13.21
N ASP A 94 -3.92 8.54 14.39
CA ASP A 94 -2.48 8.50 14.64
C ASP A 94 -1.88 7.09 14.47
N ILE A 95 -2.67 6.07 14.80
CA ILE A 95 -2.25 4.67 14.85
C ILE A 95 -3.23 3.79 14.09
N TYR A 96 -2.70 2.88 13.27
CA TYR A 96 -3.42 1.71 12.80
C TYR A 96 -3.00 0.48 13.60
N ARG A 97 -3.97 -0.26 14.13
CA ARG A 97 -3.70 -1.52 14.82
C ARG A 97 -3.47 -2.66 13.82
N THR A 98 -2.61 -3.60 14.18
CA THR A 98 -2.55 -4.96 13.62
C THR A 98 -2.44 -5.96 14.77
N PHE A 99 -2.69 -7.25 14.53
CA PHE A 99 -2.50 -8.30 15.54
C PHE A 99 -1.03 -8.68 15.80
N LEU A 100 -0.08 -8.05 15.11
CA LEU A 100 1.36 -8.25 15.34
C LEU A 100 1.90 -7.13 16.24
N TYR A 101 1.71 -5.87 15.83
CA TYR A 101 1.98 -4.66 16.62
C TYR A 101 1.27 -3.45 16.02
N HIS A 102 1.38 -2.29 16.66
CA HIS A 102 0.72 -1.05 16.22
C HIS A 102 1.61 -0.28 15.21
N LEU A 103 0.99 0.30 14.18
CA LEU A 103 1.68 1.04 13.12
C LEU A 103 1.36 2.54 13.25
N HIS A 104 2.40 3.35 13.43
CA HIS A 104 2.30 4.80 13.62
C HIS A 104 2.29 5.54 12.28
N ILE A 105 1.40 6.51 12.13
CA ILE A 105 1.33 7.38 10.96
C ILE A 105 2.42 8.46 11.00
N ASP A 106 3.02 8.74 9.84
CA ASP A 106 3.95 9.85 9.70
C ASP A 106 3.23 11.21 9.77
N GLN A 107 3.07 11.73 10.98
CA GLN A 107 2.42 13.02 11.23
C GLN A 107 3.21 14.23 10.69
N LYS A 108 4.40 14.07 10.10
CA LYS A 108 5.06 15.15 9.34
C LYS A 108 4.56 15.13 7.89
N ILE A 109 4.62 13.98 7.23
CA ILE A 109 4.17 13.81 5.85
C ILE A 109 2.63 14.01 5.74
N TYR A 110 1.86 13.61 6.75
CA TYR A 110 0.41 13.92 6.87
C TYR A 110 0.07 15.41 7.14
N ARG A 111 1.07 16.28 7.32
CA ARG A 111 0.91 17.75 7.27
C ARG A 111 1.39 18.35 5.95
N GLU A 112 2.26 17.65 5.20
CA GLU A 112 2.64 18.01 3.82
C GLU A 112 1.60 17.53 2.77
N LEU A 113 0.72 16.60 3.15
CA LEU A 113 -0.35 16.04 2.33
C LEU A 113 -1.74 16.41 2.89
N TRP A 114 -2.75 16.61 2.03
CA TRP A 114 -4.16 16.92 2.41
C TRP A 114 -5.07 15.67 2.55
N LYS A 115 -6.12 15.71 3.39
CA LYS A 115 -6.98 14.56 3.87
C LYS A 115 -8.31 14.41 3.07
N THR A 116 -9.21 13.39 3.18
CA THR A 116 -9.52 12.37 4.23
C THR A 116 -9.89 10.94 3.69
N GLY A 117 -9.21 9.84 4.09
CA GLY A 117 -9.40 8.43 3.61
C GLY A 117 -8.70 7.30 4.42
N ILE A 118 -8.82 6.02 4.02
CA ILE A 118 -8.45 4.80 4.81
C ILE A 118 -8.01 3.60 3.93
N ILE A 119 -7.00 2.79 4.33
CA ILE A 119 -6.63 1.46 3.78
C ILE A 119 -6.25 0.48 4.91
N GLU A 120 -6.55 -0.82 4.82
CA GLU A 120 -6.23 -1.81 5.88
C GLU A 120 -5.45 -3.07 5.46
N THR A 121 -5.82 -3.74 4.35
CA THR A 121 -5.42 -5.14 4.08
C THR A 121 -3.91 -5.39 3.93
N HIS A 122 -3.12 -4.36 3.66
CA HIS A 122 -1.66 -4.44 3.57
C HIS A 122 -0.94 -4.34 4.92
N LEU A 123 -1.62 -3.91 5.98
CA LEU A 123 -0.98 -3.58 7.24
C LEU A 123 -0.38 -4.79 7.98
N PRO A 124 -1.02 -5.98 8.04
CA PRO A 124 -0.38 -7.17 8.60
C PRO A 124 0.91 -7.56 7.84
N TYR A 125 0.91 -7.52 6.51
CA TYR A 125 2.12 -7.72 5.70
C TYR A 125 3.20 -6.69 5.98
N THR A 126 2.86 -5.40 5.99
CA THR A 126 3.79 -4.31 6.33
C THR A 126 4.38 -4.51 7.73
N SER A 127 3.57 -4.87 8.72
CA SER A 127 4.06 -5.14 10.08
C SER A 127 4.96 -6.38 10.14
N LYS A 128 4.62 -7.51 9.48
CA LYS A 128 5.49 -8.69 9.51
C LYS A 128 6.81 -8.48 8.73
N ALA A 129 6.76 -7.78 7.60
CA ALA A 129 7.96 -7.48 6.81
C ALA A 129 8.97 -6.62 7.60
N MET A 130 8.49 -5.69 8.43
CA MET A 130 9.30 -4.75 9.21
C MET A 130 9.50 -5.14 10.69
N GLU A 131 9.09 -6.34 11.10
CA GLU A 131 8.99 -6.75 12.51
C GLU A 131 10.27 -6.57 13.33
N ILE A 132 11.43 -6.82 12.72
CA ILE A 132 12.75 -6.64 13.35
C ILE A 132 13.10 -5.17 13.64
N HIS A 133 12.48 -4.22 12.93
CA HIS A 133 12.63 -2.77 13.07
C HIS A 133 11.33 -2.12 13.58
N LYS A 134 10.52 -2.85 14.36
CA LYS A 134 9.29 -2.32 14.95
C LYS A 134 9.57 -1.03 15.75
N ASN A 135 8.74 -0.02 15.53
CA ASN A 135 8.88 1.36 16.03
C ASN A 135 9.98 2.23 15.37
N GLU A 136 10.80 1.70 14.46
CA GLU A 136 11.84 2.47 13.73
C GLU A 136 11.35 3.01 12.37
N PHE A 137 10.10 2.71 11.99
CA PHE A 137 9.48 3.16 10.74
C PHE A 137 8.06 3.72 10.96
N THR A 138 7.61 4.56 10.02
CA THR A 138 6.25 5.11 9.97
C THR A 138 5.49 4.65 8.72
N ILE A 139 4.16 4.69 8.77
CA ILE A 139 3.28 4.43 7.62
C ILE A 139 2.61 5.69 7.11
N ILE A 140 2.31 5.72 5.82
CA ILE A 140 1.58 6.78 5.12
C ILE A 140 0.49 6.11 4.27
N PRO A 141 -0.65 5.70 4.85
CA PRO A 141 -1.76 5.13 4.09
C PRO A 141 -2.49 6.24 3.31
N ILE A 142 -2.80 5.99 2.04
CA ILE A 142 -3.36 6.97 1.10
C ILE A 142 -4.39 6.26 0.20
N LEU A 143 -5.67 6.39 0.56
CA LEU A 143 -6.79 5.93 -0.25
C LEU A 143 -6.84 6.72 -1.57
N VAL A 144 -7.01 6.05 -2.71
CA VAL A 144 -6.96 6.66 -4.05
C VAL A 144 -8.34 6.55 -4.69
N GLY A 145 -8.91 7.71 -5.03
CA GLY A 145 -10.16 7.80 -5.77
C GLY A 145 -10.04 7.54 -7.28
N ALA A 146 -11.15 7.78 -7.99
CA ALA A 146 -11.20 7.88 -9.44
C ALA A 146 -10.60 9.23 -9.89
N LEU A 147 -9.28 9.27 -10.09
CA LEU A 147 -8.56 10.49 -10.46
C LEU A 147 -8.82 10.88 -11.94
N SER A 148 -8.80 12.18 -12.21
CA SER A 148 -8.63 12.71 -13.57
C SER A 148 -7.15 12.67 -13.96
N GLU A 149 -6.84 12.71 -15.26
CA GLU A 149 -5.46 12.81 -15.76
C GLU A 149 -4.72 14.02 -15.19
N SER A 150 -5.41 15.15 -15.02
CA SER A 150 -4.87 16.34 -14.34
C SER A 150 -4.51 16.07 -12.89
N LYS A 151 -5.34 15.35 -12.12
CA LYS A 151 -5.02 14.95 -10.75
C LYS A 151 -3.92 13.91 -10.69
N GLU A 152 -3.87 12.96 -11.61
CA GLU A 152 -2.72 12.05 -11.72
C GLU A 152 -1.42 12.82 -11.98
N GLN A 153 -1.44 13.86 -12.81
CA GLN A 153 -0.27 14.74 -13.04
C GLN A 153 0.09 15.66 -11.85
N GLU A 154 -0.85 15.99 -10.96
CA GLU A 154 -0.55 16.64 -9.68
C GLU A 154 0.12 15.66 -8.71
N PHE A 155 -0.51 14.50 -8.47
CA PHE A 155 0.02 13.46 -7.59
C PHE A 155 1.38 12.94 -8.08
N ARG A 156 1.60 12.84 -9.39
CA ARG A 156 2.89 12.57 -10.05
C ARG A 156 4.04 13.42 -9.51
N LYS A 157 3.87 14.75 -9.46
CA LYS A 157 4.86 15.70 -8.96
C LYS A 157 5.01 15.64 -7.44
N LEU A 158 3.92 15.32 -6.74
CA LEU A 158 3.90 15.21 -5.28
C LEU A 158 4.58 13.92 -4.79
N PHE A 159 4.43 12.80 -5.51
CA PHE A 159 5.04 11.52 -5.18
C PHE A 159 6.47 11.38 -5.69
N SER A 160 6.87 12.03 -6.80
CA SER A 160 8.26 11.95 -7.29
C SER A 160 9.27 12.48 -6.26
N LYS A 161 8.94 13.49 -5.44
CA LYS A 161 9.83 13.92 -4.34
C LYS A 161 10.03 12.85 -3.26
N TYR A 162 8.99 12.09 -2.92
CA TYR A 162 9.12 11.00 -1.94
C TYR A 162 9.79 9.77 -2.58
N LEU A 163 9.47 9.47 -3.84
CA LEU A 163 10.07 8.37 -4.60
C LEU A 163 11.52 8.67 -5.05
N ALA A 164 12.06 9.86 -4.77
CA ALA A 164 13.50 10.14 -4.87
C ALA A 164 14.31 9.72 -3.63
N ASP A 165 13.68 9.59 -2.45
CA ASP A 165 14.36 9.29 -1.18
C ASP A 165 14.51 7.77 -0.99
N PRO A 166 15.73 7.22 -0.85
CA PRO A 166 15.96 5.78 -0.82
C PRO A 166 15.31 5.06 0.37
N SER A 167 15.04 5.77 1.47
CA SER A 167 14.41 5.20 2.68
C SER A 167 12.88 5.18 2.64
N ASN A 168 12.28 5.77 1.61
CA ASN A 168 10.85 5.67 1.33
C ASN A 168 10.55 4.43 0.49
N PHE A 169 9.56 3.66 0.93
CA PHE A 169 9.03 2.48 0.25
C PHE A 169 7.56 2.68 -0.11
N LEU A 170 7.14 2.14 -1.26
CA LEU A 170 5.78 2.32 -1.78
C LEU A 170 5.08 0.99 -2.07
N VAL A 171 4.01 0.71 -1.32
CA VAL A 171 3.06 -0.36 -1.61
C VAL A 171 1.95 0.19 -2.50
N VAL A 172 1.80 -0.37 -3.70
CA VAL A 172 0.64 -0.15 -4.57
C VAL A 172 -0.31 -1.33 -4.43
N SER A 173 -1.39 -1.09 -3.69
CA SER A 173 -2.51 -2.02 -3.54
C SER A 173 -3.30 -2.08 -4.84
N SER A 174 -3.31 -3.24 -5.48
CA SER A 174 -4.02 -3.47 -6.73
C SER A 174 -4.27 -4.96 -6.91
N ASP A 175 -5.52 -5.33 -7.17
CA ASP A 175 -5.82 -6.64 -7.75
C ASP A 175 -5.68 -6.57 -9.29
N PHE A 176 -5.65 -7.72 -9.96
CA PHE A 176 -5.66 -7.80 -11.42
C PHE A 176 -7.09 -8.13 -11.91
N CYS A 177 -7.27 -9.04 -12.86
CA CYS A 177 -8.57 -9.22 -13.51
C CYS A 177 -9.61 -9.90 -12.60
N HIS A 178 -10.65 -9.16 -12.21
CA HIS A 178 -11.92 -9.77 -11.76
C HIS A 178 -12.68 -10.28 -13.00
N TRP A 179 -12.63 -11.60 -13.22
CA TRP A 179 -13.10 -12.21 -14.46
C TRP A 179 -14.63 -12.31 -14.51
N CYS A 180 -15.29 -11.43 -15.27
CA CYS A 180 -16.66 -11.63 -15.72
C CYS A 180 -16.84 -11.23 -17.18
N GLN A 181 -17.60 -12.04 -17.92
CA GLN A 181 -17.51 -12.12 -19.38
C GLN A 181 -18.02 -10.88 -20.15
N ARG A 182 -18.73 -9.96 -19.48
CA ARG A 182 -19.16 -8.67 -20.06
C ARG A 182 -18.29 -7.47 -19.66
N SER A 183 -17.41 -7.63 -18.66
CA SER A 183 -16.55 -6.54 -18.16
C SER A 183 -15.17 -6.55 -18.82
N ILE A 184 -14.58 -7.74 -18.98
CA ILE A 184 -13.18 -7.88 -19.42
C ILE A 184 -12.94 -7.35 -20.84
N ASP A 185 -13.82 -7.63 -21.81
CA ASP A 185 -13.67 -7.18 -23.19
C ASP A 185 -13.62 -5.65 -23.31
N ASN A 186 -14.53 -4.96 -22.61
CA ASN A 186 -14.57 -3.50 -22.57
C ASN A 186 -13.37 -2.92 -21.82
N TYR A 187 -12.84 -3.62 -20.82
CA TYR A 187 -11.63 -3.21 -20.12
C TYR A 187 -10.38 -3.33 -20.99
N LEU A 188 -10.17 -4.50 -21.62
CA LEU A 188 -9.04 -4.78 -22.49
C LEU A 188 -9.02 -3.87 -23.72
N ARG A 189 -10.17 -3.63 -24.36
CA ARG A 189 -10.31 -2.71 -25.51
C ARG A 189 -10.01 -1.25 -25.16
N LYS A 190 -10.19 -0.84 -23.90
CA LYS A 190 -10.02 0.55 -23.48
C LYS A 190 -8.66 0.84 -22.83
N TYR A 191 -8.08 -0.13 -22.15
CA TYR A 191 -6.88 0.08 -21.32
C TYR A 191 -5.71 -0.85 -21.66
N HIS A 192 -5.90 -1.86 -22.52
CA HIS A 192 -4.86 -2.80 -22.99
C HIS A 192 -4.04 -3.49 -21.87
N ASN A 193 -4.62 -3.64 -20.68
CA ASN A 193 -4.00 -4.29 -19.53
C ASN A 193 -5.06 -4.98 -18.64
N ILE A 194 -4.61 -5.74 -17.65
CA ILE A 194 -5.45 -6.54 -16.73
C ILE A 194 -5.42 -6.04 -15.27
N ILE A 195 -4.95 -4.82 -15.01
CA ILE A 195 -4.77 -4.24 -13.67
C ILE A 195 -6.08 -3.59 -13.24
N TYR A 196 -6.62 -3.94 -12.06
CA TYR A 196 -7.87 -3.40 -11.54
C TYR A 196 -7.62 -2.49 -10.32
N GLY A 197 -8.33 -1.35 -10.27
CA GLY A 197 -7.89 -0.22 -9.44
C GLY A 197 -6.76 0.56 -10.13
N ARG A 198 -7.00 1.03 -11.37
CA ARG A 198 -5.98 1.68 -12.22
C ARG A 198 -5.27 2.89 -11.59
N HIS A 199 -5.89 3.60 -10.66
CA HIS A 199 -5.43 4.91 -10.20
C HIS A 199 -4.18 4.87 -9.28
N PRO A 200 -4.11 4.00 -8.25
CA PRO A 200 -2.84 3.69 -7.56
C PRO A 200 -1.66 3.39 -8.51
N PHE A 201 -1.91 2.58 -9.56
CA PHE A 201 -0.89 2.22 -10.55
C PHE A 201 -0.55 3.38 -11.51
N GLY A 202 -1.55 4.17 -11.92
CA GLY A 202 -1.37 5.39 -12.70
C GLY A 202 -0.51 6.42 -11.98
N VAL A 203 -0.75 6.64 -10.68
CA VAL A 203 0.09 7.50 -9.82
C VAL A 203 1.54 7.01 -9.77
N LEU A 204 1.76 5.70 -9.63
CA LEU A 204 3.11 5.10 -9.64
C LEU A 204 3.84 5.32 -10.97
N LEU A 205 3.26 4.88 -12.10
CA LEU A 205 3.92 4.97 -13.41
C LEU A 205 4.29 6.42 -13.74
N ASN A 206 3.36 7.33 -13.48
CA ASN A 206 3.58 8.76 -13.64
C ASN A 206 4.78 9.26 -12.81
N ALA A 207 4.88 8.88 -11.53
CA ALA A 207 5.98 9.27 -10.65
C ALA A 207 7.34 8.72 -11.11
N ILE A 208 7.38 7.49 -11.63
CA ILE A 208 8.56 6.90 -12.28
C ILE A 208 8.97 7.73 -13.49
N THR A 209 8.03 8.05 -14.40
CA THR A 209 8.31 8.89 -15.58
C THR A 209 8.81 10.29 -15.21
N GLU A 210 8.38 10.87 -14.09
CA GLU A 210 8.93 12.14 -13.60
C GLU A 210 10.36 12.00 -13.08
N LEU A 211 10.72 10.89 -12.41
CA LEU A 211 12.10 10.67 -11.97
C LEU A 211 13.06 10.43 -13.15
N GLN A 212 12.64 9.65 -14.14
CA GLN A 212 13.40 9.39 -15.37
C GLN A 212 13.65 10.70 -16.16
N LYS A 213 12.62 11.53 -16.34
CA LYS A 213 12.74 12.85 -16.99
C LYS A 213 13.71 13.81 -16.27
N ASN A 214 13.89 13.64 -14.97
CA ASN A 214 14.79 14.44 -14.14
C ASN A 214 16.14 13.73 -13.86
N GLY A 215 16.45 12.62 -14.53
CA GLY A 215 17.72 11.89 -14.38
C GLY A 215 17.97 11.31 -12.99
N ARG A 216 16.92 10.95 -12.25
CA ARG A 216 16.99 10.47 -10.85
C ARG A 216 16.90 8.95 -10.69
N ILE A 217 16.44 8.25 -11.74
CA ILE A 217 16.45 6.79 -11.94
C ILE A 217 16.54 6.49 -13.44
#